data_AF-A0A5N4E0S3-F1
#
_entry.id   AF-A0A5N4E0S3-F1
#
_cell.length_a   1.000
_cell.length_b   1.000
_cell.length_c   1.000
_cell.angle_alpha   90.00
_cell.angle_beta   90.00
_cell.angle_gamma   90.00
#
_symmetry.space_group_name_H-M   'P 1'
#
loop_
_entity.id
_entity.type
_entity.pdbx_description
1 polymer ?
#
loop_
_entity_poly.entity_id
_entity_poly.type
_entity_poly.pdbx_seq_one_letter_code
_entity_poly.pdbx_strand_id
1 'polypeptide(L)'
;MPKCPKCDKEVYFGSHAMEGAVCISAAERVTSLGKDWHRPCLKCEKCGKTLTSGGHAEHEGKPYCNHPCYAAMFGPKGFGRGGAESHTFK
;
A
#
# COMPACT_ATOMS: atom_id res chain seq x y z
N MET A 1 -3.73 -15.95 11.84
CA MET A 1 -4.62 -14.78 11.67
C MET A 1 -4.15 -13.94 10.51
N PRO A 2 -5.07 -13.36 9.72
CA PRO A 2 -4.70 -12.40 8.70
C PRO A 2 -4.14 -11.13 9.34
N LYS A 3 -2.85 -10.88 9.09
CA LYS A 3 -2.11 -9.71 9.57
C LYS A 3 -1.97 -8.71 8.44
N CYS A 4 -2.15 -7.43 8.75
CA CYS A 4 -1.92 -6.36 7.79
C CYS A 4 -0.41 -6.13 7.64
N PRO A 5 0.16 -6.33 6.44
CA PRO A 5 1.61 -6.21 6.24
C PRO A 5 2.13 -4.76 6.33
N LYS A 6 1.24 -3.75 6.36
CA LYS A 6 1.64 -2.35 6.58
C LYS A 6 1.92 -2.00 8.03
N CYS A 7 1.18 -2.61 8.96
CA CYS A 7 1.25 -2.26 10.38
C CYS A 7 1.51 -3.45 11.29
N ASP A 8 1.71 -4.65 10.72
CA ASP A 8 1.86 -5.95 11.39
C ASP A 8 0.72 -6.33 12.35
N LYS A 9 -0.35 -5.53 12.40
CA LYS A 9 -1.51 -5.72 13.28
C LYS A 9 -2.55 -6.62 12.63
N GLU A 10 -3.27 -7.33 13.47
CA GLU A 10 -4.34 -8.23 13.06
C GLU A 10 -5.54 -7.43 12.54
N VAL A 11 -6.10 -7.86 11.41
CA VAL A 11 -7.24 -7.17 10.75
C VAL A 11 -8.57 -7.47 11.45
N TYR A 12 -8.60 -8.52 12.29
CA TYR A 12 -9.75 -8.86 13.12
C TYR A 12 -9.63 -8.25 14.52
N PHE A 13 -10.77 -7.83 15.07
CA PHE A 13 -10.92 -7.31 16.43
C PHE A 13 -10.46 -8.34 17.47
N GLY A 14 -9.18 -8.27 17.82
CA GLY A 14 -8.55 -9.00 18.93
C GLY A 14 -7.84 -8.01 19.86
N SER A 15 -8.61 -7.49 20.82
CA SER A 15 -8.23 -7.12 22.20
C SER A 15 -6.98 -6.28 22.54
N HIS A 16 -6.10 -5.87 21.62
CA HIS A 16 -4.93 -5.03 21.96
C HIS A 16 -5.08 -3.62 21.38
N ALA A 17 -5.76 -2.77 22.16
CA ALA A 17 -5.69 -1.33 22.05
C ALA A 17 -4.25 -0.89 22.36
N MET A 18 -3.47 -0.57 21.33
CA MET A 18 -2.25 0.20 21.51
C MET A 18 -2.57 1.68 21.23
N GLU A 19 -2.57 2.46 22.31
CA GLU A 19 -2.35 3.90 22.43
C GLU A 19 -2.47 4.71 21.13
N GLY A 20 -3.63 5.35 20.93
CA GLY A 20 -3.69 6.62 20.21
C GLY A 20 -3.97 6.61 18.70
N ALA A 21 -4.31 5.48 18.08
CA ALA A 21 -4.83 5.50 16.70
C ALA A 21 -6.34 5.23 16.71
N VAL A 22 -7.15 6.29 16.54
CA VAL A 22 -8.59 6.15 16.32
C VAL A 22 -8.82 5.26 15.09
N CYS A 23 -9.18 4.01 15.30
CA CYS A 23 -9.55 3.11 14.23
C CYS A 23 -10.97 3.51 13.80
N ILE A 24 -11.06 4.41 12.82
CA ILE A 24 -12.33 4.79 12.21
C ILE A 24 -12.95 3.52 11.61
N SER A 25 -13.92 2.99 12.35
CA SER A 25 -14.98 2.07 11.97
C SER A 25 -14.59 0.67 11.48
N ALA A 26 -15.09 -0.30 12.26
CA ALA A 26 -15.03 -1.75 12.16
C ALA A 26 -15.49 -2.43 10.84
N ALA A 27 -15.70 -1.68 9.75
CA ALA A 27 -16.42 -2.20 8.58
C ALA A 27 -15.55 -2.34 7.32
N GLU A 28 -14.24 -2.11 7.42
CA GLU A 28 -13.44 -1.84 6.23
C GLU A 28 -12.18 -2.72 6.10
N ARG A 29 -12.31 -4.05 6.28
CA ARG A 29 -11.27 -5.00 5.81
C ARG A 29 -11.23 -5.00 4.28
N VAL A 30 -10.05 -5.06 3.71
CA VAL A 30 -9.88 -5.22 2.26
C VAL A 30 -8.90 -6.34 1.98
N THR A 31 -9.33 -7.32 1.19
CA THR A 31 -8.50 -8.45 0.79
C THR A 31 -7.96 -8.17 -0.61
N SER A 32 -6.64 -8.19 -0.76
CA SER A 32 -5.98 -7.94 -2.04
C SER A 32 -4.67 -8.71 -2.13
N LEU A 33 -4.37 -9.25 -3.32
CA LEU A 33 -3.19 -10.09 -3.57
C LEU A 33 -3.07 -11.28 -2.57
N GLY A 34 -4.21 -11.79 -2.08
CA GLY A 34 -4.26 -12.87 -1.10
C GLY A 34 -3.93 -12.46 0.34
N LYS A 35 -3.80 -11.17 0.62
CA LYS A 35 -3.53 -10.62 1.96
C LYS A 35 -4.64 -9.68 2.40
N ASP A 36 -4.84 -9.58 3.70
CA ASP A 36 -5.81 -8.66 4.29
C ASP A 36 -5.13 -7.37 4.75
N TRP A 37 -5.81 -6.27 4.48
CA TRP A 37 -5.38 -4.94 4.80
C TRP A 37 -6.50 -4.17 5.48
N HIS A 38 -6.13 -3.14 6.22
CA HIS A 38 -7.08 -2.13 6.66
C HIS A 38 -7.33 -1.14 5.51
N ARG A 39 -8.57 -0.71 5.27
CA ARG A 39 -8.89 0.36 4.30
C ARG A 39 -8.00 1.62 4.45
N PRO A 40 -7.71 2.13 5.68
CA PRO A 40 -6.76 3.25 5.83
C PRO A 40 -5.28 2.85 5.63
N CYS A 41 -4.93 1.57 5.77
CA CYS A 41 -3.59 1.08 5.49
C CYS A 41 -3.34 0.89 3.99
N LEU A 42 -4.40 0.66 3.20
CA LEU A 42 -4.32 0.49 1.75
C LEU A 42 -4.10 1.84 1.03
N LYS A 43 -3.04 2.55 1.40
CA LYS A 43 -2.63 3.84 0.84
C LYS A 43 -1.22 3.74 0.28
N CYS A 44 -1.02 4.26 -0.92
CA CYS A 44 0.27 4.25 -1.59
C CYS A 44 1.33 4.93 -0.72
N GLU A 45 2.43 4.25 -0.40
CA GLU A 45 3.50 4.87 0.39
C GLU A 45 4.23 5.98 -0.38
N LYS A 46 4.19 5.92 -1.72
CA LYS A 46 4.91 6.87 -2.57
C LYS A 46 4.17 8.19 -2.78
N CYS A 47 2.86 8.13 -3.02
CA CYS A 47 2.05 9.31 -3.33
C CYS A 47 0.95 9.60 -2.29
N GLY A 48 0.81 8.76 -1.27
CA GLY A 48 -0.23 8.89 -0.25
C GLY A 48 -1.65 8.60 -0.72
N LYS A 49 -1.85 8.28 -2.01
CA LYS A 49 -3.18 8.04 -2.59
C LYS A 49 -3.83 6.80 -1.98
N THR A 50 -5.06 6.93 -1.52
CA THR A 50 -5.89 5.79 -1.12
C THR A 50 -6.10 4.87 -2.31
N LEU A 51 -5.72 3.60 -2.16
CA LEU A 51 -5.79 2.60 -3.22
C LEU A 51 -7.08 1.80 -3.09
N THR A 52 -7.56 1.31 -4.21
CA THR A 52 -8.71 0.41 -4.25
C THR A 52 -8.26 -1.03 -4.08
N SER A 53 -9.06 -1.81 -3.37
CA SER A 53 -8.92 -3.27 -3.25
C SER A 53 -8.88 -3.90 -4.64
N GLY A 54 -7.82 -4.65 -4.95
CA GLY A 54 -7.67 -5.34 -6.24
C GLY A 54 -7.03 -4.52 -7.37
N GLY A 55 -6.79 -3.22 -7.16
CA GLY A 55 -6.23 -2.31 -8.18
C GLY A 55 -4.87 -1.71 -7.81
N HIS A 56 -4.05 -2.41 -7.04
CA HIS A 56 -2.74 -1.94 -6.58
C HIS A 56 -1.70 -3.04 -6.56
N ALA A 57 -0.44 -2.63 -6.40
CA ALA A 57 0.69 -3.53 -6.26
C ALA A 57 1.21 -3.49 -4.81
N GLU A 58 1.71 -4.62 -4.32
CA GLU A 58 2.43 -4.70 -3.04
C GLU A 58 3.92 -4.90 -3.32
N HIS A 59 4.76 -4.20 -2.57
CA HIS A 59 6.19 -4.51 -2.48
C HIS A 59 6.65 -4.45 -1.02
N GLU A 60 7.32 -5.50 -0.53
CA GLU A 60 7.84 -5.58 0.86
C GLU A 60 6.78 -5.27 1.93
N GLY A 61 5.53 -5.70 1.73
CA GLY A 61 4.42 -5.41 2.66
C GLY A 61 3.89 -3.98 2.63
N LYS A 62 4.37 -3.14 1.69
CA LYS A 62 3.88 -1.78 1.47
C LYS A 62 3.05 -1.73 0.19
N PRO A 63 1.87 -1.09 0.21
CA PRO A 63 1.05 -0.96 -0.97
C PRO A 63 1.48 0.26 -1.81
N TYR A 64 1.47 0.10 -3.13
CA TYR A 64 1.87 1.08 -4.14
C TYR A 64 0.85 1.13 -5.29
N CYS A 65 0.72 2.29 -5.95
CA CYS A 65 -0.07 2.38 -7.18
C CYS A 65 0.51 1.46 -8.25
N ASN A 66 -0.35 0.74 -9.00
CA ASN A 66 0.06 -0.05 -10.17
C ASN A 66 0.93 0.78 -11.13
N HIS A 67 0.47 1.98 -11.49
CA HIS A 67 1.24 2.95 -12.26
C HIS A 67 0.98 4.39 -11.78
N PRO A 68 1.98 5.30 -11.82
CA PRO A 68 3.38 5.05 -12.15
C PRO A 68 4.23 4.60 -10.94
N CYS A 69 3.72 4.59 -9.71
CA CYS A 69 4.56 4.44 -8.51
C CYS A 69 5.31 3.10 -8.44
N TYR A 70 4.63 1.97 -8.62
CA TYR A 70 5.26 0.65 -8.58
C TYR A 70 6.23 0.48 -9.75
N ALA A 71 5.82 0.84 -10.98
CA ALA A 71 6.67 0.77 -12.16
C ALA A 71 7.92 1.69 -12.09
N ALA A 72 7.82 2.88 -11.50
CA ALA A 72 8.95 3.80 -11.38
C ALA A 72 10.01 3.32 -10.37
N MET A 73 9.59 2.57 -9.34
CA MET A 73 10.48 2.08 -8.28
C MET A 73 11.01 0.67 -8.57
N PHE A 74 10.11 -0.24 -8.99
CA PHE A 74 10.34 -1.68 -9.15
C PHE A 74 10.17 -2.18 -10.57
N GLY A 75 9.75 -1.33 -11.51
CA GLY A 75 9.76 -1.69 -12.93
C GLY A 75 11.20 -1.92 -13.41
N PRO A 76 11.38 -2.61 -14.54
CA PRO A 76 12.69 -2.85 -15.13
C PRO A 76 13.35 -1.51 -15.43
N LYS A 77 14.23 -1.06 -14.52
CA LYS A 77 15.21 -0.01 -14.79
C LYS A 77 16.19 -0.59 -15.78
N GLY A 78 15.84 -0.49 -17.05
CA GLY A 78 16.67 -0.93 -18.16
C GLY A 78 18.09 -0.41 -17.98
N PHE A 79 19.01 -1.33 -17.81
CA PHE A 79 20.43 -1.07 -17.97
C PHE A 79 20.65 -0.71 -19.45
N GLY A 80 20.53 0.58 -19.76
CA GLY A 80 20.66 1.10 -21.11
C GLY A 80 20.86 2.61 -21.03
N ARG A 81 22.02 3.08 -21.45
CA ARG A 81 22.40 4.49 -21.42
C ARG A 81 21.43 5.34 -22.26
N GLY A 82 20.99 6.47 -21.70
CA GLY A 82 20.54 7.64 -22.46
C GLY A 82 19.11 8.09 -22.19
N GLY A 83 18.96 9.38 -21.82
CA GLY A 83 17.75 10.16 -22.07
C GLY A 83 16.89 10.47 -20.84
N ALA A 84 16.60 11.76 -20.70
CA ALA A 84 15.65 12.42 -19.80
C ALA A 84 14.41 11.56 -19.46
N GLU A 85 13.86 11.62 -18.25
CA GLU A 85 12.95 12.72 -17.94
C GLU A 85 12.78 12.93 -16.43
N SER A 86 13.16 14.13 -16.02
CA SER A 86 12.82 14.73 -14.75
C SER A 86 11.30 14.74 -14.59
N HIS A 87 10.86 14.22 -13.46
CA HIS A 87 9.54 14.39 -12.88
C HIS A 87 9.18 15.89 -12.85
N THR A 88 8.48 16.37 -13.88
CA THR A 88 7.76 17.64 -13.82
C THR A 88 6.33 17.35 -13.43
N PHE A 89 6.02 17.49 -12.14
CA PHE A 89 4.66 17.69 -11.68
C PHE A 89 4.26 19.12 -12.10
N LYS A 90 3.28 19.25 -13.00
CA LYS A 90 2.60 20.51 -13.31
C LYS A 90 1.25 20.48 -12.61
#